data_AF-A0A1V2LD74-F1
#
_entry.id   AF-A0A1V2LD74-F1
#
_cell.length_a   1.000
_cell.length_b   1.000
_cell.length_c   1.000
_cell.angle_alpha   90.00
_cell.angle_beta   90.00
_cell.angle_gamma   90.00
#
_symmetry.space_group_name_H-M   'P 1'
#
loop_
_entity.id
_entity.type
_entity.pdbx_description
1 polymer ?
#
loop_
_entity_poly.entity_id
_entity_poly.type
_entity_poly.pdbx_seq_one_letter_code
_entity_poly.pdbx_strand_id
1 'polypeptide(L)'
;MEVHNVSMVGLSTKGVKVRVQGITNVDYDTIDDDYTRALFKMGGGVLRIADIRMGSVALETAVEEKKVKIGTVDVPQMRVSIVQGGQTPVDMIVDIHPDTGKLLSLVKRILTHPEDILTVYGTTALNIALGGIPIGSFGVDFKQVITPNEFFQIDTDNVDVENILVLPEEDSYNISLAVTIPNPVKNKMISFEIPDLEWNILINDCHDNPSLPLLQKDELIKSKAFKLSSLEEKLCIDLSTLISQLNTKLNTPCPSEITTTPLKTLVNTFLKNNTLAVRVQNIGGSEQYPSFLNEILSKNTIDILYTSKSNASGLVHNSSLDNLAFDFQNGDLGSPIVNADVNIFLQIPVDGLESGIGVKQVRGLPKLYHDGEMFGQVEVTEWHECTNEFVEEDGVRFLHVSVSLKEEAVTITDSNVFAGVANEVLLGGGTVVKVKSDLDGVIETLIGDFEIDDIHVENESRIEIGS
;
A
#
# COMPACT_ATOMS: atom_id res chain seq x y z
N MET A 1 5.12 33.18 -27.35
CA MET A 1 5.78 31.90 -27.68
C MET A 1 4.73 30.82 -27.59
N GLU A 2 4.64 29.96 -28.59
CA GLU A 2 3.75 28.80 -28.58
C GLU A 2 4.60 27.58 -28.21
N VAL A 3 4.24 26.90 -27.12
CA VAL A 3 4.96 25.72 -26.61
C VAL A 3 4.28 24.46 -27.16
N HIS A 4 5.07 23.58 -27.78
CA HIS A 4 4.56 22.34 -28.37
C HIS A 4 4.91 21.11 -27.54
N ASN A 5 6.04 21.12 -26.83
CA ASN A 5 6.50 19.98 -26.04
C ASN A 5 7.34 20.44 -24.84
N VAL A 6 7.15 19.78 -23.69
CA VAL A 6 7.89 20.00 -22.45
C VAL A 6 8.26 18.64 -21.87
N SER A 7 9.51 18.20 -22.07
CA SER A 7 9.94 16.87 -21.63
C SER A 7 11.10 16.95 -20.65
N MET A 8 11.08 16.13 -19.61
CA MET A 8 12.24 15.95 -18.74
C MET A 8 13.38 15.26 -19.51
N VAL A 9 14.58 15.83 -19.49
CA VAL A 9 15.78 15.29 -20.14
C VAL A 9 16.65 14.53 -19.15
N GLY A 10 16.59 14.91 -17.88
CA GLY A 10 17.33 14.26 -16.83
C GLY A 10 17.38 15.08 -15.55
N LEU A 11 18.11 14.55 -14.58
CA LEU A 11 18.32 15.16 -13.28
C LEU A 11 19.69 15.85 -13.25
N SER A 12 19.77 16.99 -12.57
CA SER A 12 21.02 17.62 -12.15
C SER A 12 21.21 17.39 -10.65
N THR A 13 22.39 17.65 -10.11
CA THR A 13 22.64 17.55 -8.66
C THR A 13 21.78 18.50 -7.83
N LYS A 14 21.20 19.53 -8.46
CA LYS A 14 20.46 20.60 -7.80
C LYS A 14 19.06 20.81 -8.37
N GLY A 15 18.59 19.95 -9.27
CA GLY A 15 17.39 20.26 -10.04
C GLY A 15 17.04 19.31 -11.16
N VAL A 16 16.11 19.75 -12.00
CA VAL A 16 15.57 19.00 -13.13
C VAL A 16 15.90 19.73 -14.42
N LYS A 17 16.42 19.00 -15.41
CA LYS A 17 16.65 19.52 -16.75
C LYS A 17 15.43 19.25 -17.62
N VAL A 18 14.82 20.30 -18.13
CA VAL A 18 13.61 20.24 -18.94
C VAL A 18 13.90 20.78 -20.34
N ARG A 19 13.55 20.01 -21.37
CA ARG A 19 13.58 20.47 -22.75
C ARG A 19 12.26 21.11 -23.08
N VAL A 20 12.32 22.36 -23.52
CA VAL A 20 11.17 23.13 -23.98
C VAL A 20 11.32 23.33 -25.48
N GLN A 21 10.32 22.87 -26.24
CA GLN A 21 10.27 23.03 -27.68
C GLN A 21 9.03 23.82 -28.08
N GLY A 22 9.20 24.78 -28.99
CA GLY A 22 8.14 25.68 -29.40
C GLY A 22 8.54 26.57 -30.57
N ILE A 23 7.67 27.53 -30.89
CA ILE A 23 7.90 28.52 -31.93
C ILE A 23 7.63 29.92 -31.36
N THR A 24 8.55 30.85 -31.60
CA THR A 24 8.33 32.27 -31.34
C THR A 24 7.92 32.97 -32.62
N ASN A 25 6.79 33.66 -32.59
CA ASN A 25 6.32 34.50 -33.68
C ASN A 25 6.45 35.97 -33.28
N VAL A 26 6.99 36.77 -34.19
CA VAL A 26 7.06 38.22 -34.02
C VAL A 26 5.90 38.86 -34.74
N ASP A 27 5.09 39.59 -34.00
CA ASP A 27 4.03 40.42 -34.54
C ASP A 27 4.07 41.81 -33.92
N TYR A 28 4.47 42.81 -34.70
CA TYR A 28 4.50 44.20 -34.26
C TYR A 28 3.10 44.83 -34.24
N ASP A 29 2.12 44.24 -34.92
CA ASP A 29 0.78 44.82 -34.96
C ASP A 29 0.06 44.70 -33.60
N THR A 30 0.61 43.90 -32.68
CA THR A 30 0.20 43.85 -31.27
C THR A 30 0.82 44.94 -30.39
N ILE A 31 1.69 45.81 -30.93
CA ILE A 31 2.29 46.93 -30.18
C ILE A 31 1.34 48.12 -30.21
N ASP A 32 0.76 48.49 -29.08
CA ASP A 32 -0.25 49.56 -29.01
C ASP A 32 0.27 50.93 -29.46
N ASP A 33 1.51 51.29 -29.10
CA ASP A 33 2.10 52.58 -29.45
C ASP A 33 2.61 52.64 -30.90
N ASP A 34 2.02 53.51 -31.72
CA ASP A 34 2.31 53.61 -33.15
C ASP A 34 3.77 54.03 -33.45
N TYR A 35 4.35 54.87 -32.60
CA TYR A 35 5.74 55.30 -32.75
C TYR A 35 6.71 54.14 -32.46
N THR A 36 6.49 53.42 -31.37
CA THR A 36 7.24 52.22 -30.99
C THR A 36 7.07 51.14 -32.07
N ARG A 37 5.85 50.93 -32.56
CA ARG A 37 5.56 50.00 -33.66
C ARG A 37 6.35 50.34 -34.92
N ALA A 38 6.37 51.61 -35.32
CA ALA A 38 7.14 52.07 -36.48
C ALA A 38 8.65 51.90 -36.26
N LEU A 39 9.14 52.17 -35.04
CA LEU A 39 10.54 51.99 -34.66
C LEU A 39 10.97 50.52 -34.75
N PHE A 40 10.15 49.59 -34.25
CA PHE A 40 10.39 48.15 -34.35
C PHE A 40 10.31 47.65 -35.80
N LYS A 41 9.36 48.16 -36.61
CA LYS A 41 9.27 47.85 -38.05
C LYS A 41 10.54 48.28 -38.80
N MET A 42 11.07 49.47 -38.51
CA MET A 42 12.33 49.95 -39.10
C MET A 42 13.55 49.17 -38.58
N GLY A 43 13.66 49.04 -37.26
CA GLY A 43 14.77 48.38 -36.58
C GLY A 43 14.89 46.90 -36.96
N GLY A 44 13.78 46.16 -36.98
CA GLY A 44 13.72 44.76 -37.39
C GLY A 44 14.03 44.50 -38.86
N GLY A 45 13.86 45.52 -39.72
CA GLY A 45 14.28 45.46 -41.12
C GLY A 45 15.80 45.51 -41.31
N VAL A 46 16.51 46.21 -40.43
CA VAL A 46 17.98 46.37 -40.46
C VAL A 46 18.67 45.30 -39.61
N LEU A 47 18.19 45.13 -38.37
CA LEU A 47 18.67 44.18 -37.39
C LEU A 47 17.68 43.02 -37.36
N ARG A 48 18.11 41.86 -37.85
CA ARG A 48 17.20 40.72 -38.10
C ARG A 48 17.11 39.74 -36.93
N ILE A 49 18.08 39.80 -36.01
CA ILE A 49 18.29 38.83 -34.93
C ILE A 49 18.52 39.59 -33.63
N ALA A 50 17.86 39.13 -32.56
CA ALA A 50 18.15 39.51 -31.19
C ALA A 50 18.72 38.33 -30.40
N ASP A 51 19.81 38.60 -29.68
CA ASP A 51 20.32 37.76 -28.62
C ASP A 51 19.59 38.13 -27.32
N ILE A 52 18.81 37.20 -26.79
CA ILE A 52 18.10 37.36 -25.52
C ILE A 52 18.82 36.49 -24.50
N ARG A 53 19.36 37.15 -23.47
CA ARG A 53 19.95 36.50 -22.31
C ARG A 53 19.13 36.84 -21.08
N MET A 54 18.53 35.82 -20.47
CA MET A 54 17.81 35.95 -19.21
C MET A 54 18.74 35.61 -18.05
N GLY A 55 18.58 36.31 -16.93
CA GLY A 55 19.13 35.84 -15.65
C GLY A 55 18.31 34.68 -15.10
N SER A 56 18.77 34.11 -13.98
CA SER A 56 18.00 33.14 -13.21
C SER A 56 16.64 33.73 -12.84
N VAL A 57 15.55 33.07 -13.24
CA VAL A 57 14.18 33.49 -12.96
C VAL A 57 13.80 32.97 -11.59
N ALA A 58 13.49 33.85 -10.64
CA ALA A 58 12.92 33.42 -9.36
C ALA A 58 11.45 33.07 -9.56
N LEU A 59 11.06 31.85 -9.17
CA LEU A 59 9.67 31.41 -9.19
C LEU A 59 9.05 31.57 -7.81
N GLU A 60 7.91 32.22 -7.75
CA GLU A 60 7.14 32.46 -6.53
C GLU A 60 5.68 32.03 -6.73
N THR A 61 5.02 31.57 -5.67
CA THR A 61 3.58 31.30 -5.66
C THR A 61 2.92 32.03 -4.49
N ALA A 62 1.63 32.32 -4.60
CA ALA A 62 0.87 32.91 -3.50
C ALA A 62 0.21 31.80 -2.66
N VAL A 63 0.57 31.71 -1.38
CA VAL A 63 -0.07 30.84 -0.39
C VAL A 63 -0.58 31.74 0.73
N GLU A 64 -1.88 31.74 1.00
CA GLU A 64 -2.51 32.58 2.05
C GLU A 64 -2.08 34.05 1.96
N GLU A 65 -2.16 34.61 0.75
CA GLU A 65 -1.76 36.01 0.42
C GLU A 65 -0.26 36.33 0.60
N LYS A 66 0.58 35.37 0.96
CA LYS A 66 2.03 35.53 1.03
C LYS A 66 2.71 34.93 -0.18
N LYS A 67 3.66 35.68 -0.76
CA LYS A 67 4.54 35.14 -1.80
C LYS A 67 5.56 34.19 -1.18
N VAL A 68 5.62 32.99 -1.74
CA VAL A 68 6.54 31.92 -1.34
C VAL A 68 7.41 31.60 -2.55
N LYS A 69 8.73 31.73 -2.42
CA LYS A 69 9.66 31.29 -3.44
C LYS A 69 9.65 29.75 -3.51
N ILE A 70 9.39 29.20 -4.69
CA ILE A 70 9.30 27.75 -4.95
C ILE A 70 10.50 27.22 -5.71
N GLY A 71 11.34 28.10 -6.27
CA GLY A 71 12.57 27.71 -6.93
C GLY A 71 13.18 28.82 -7.77
N THR A 72 14.17 28.44 -8.57
CA THR A 72 14.77 29.28 -9.61
C THR A 72 14.90 28.51 -10.91
N VAL A 73 14.82 29.21 -12.04
CA VAL A 73 14.94 28.60 -13.36
C VAL A 73 16.07 29.29 -14.13
N ASP A 74 17.04 28.50 -14.56
CA ASP A 74 18.15 28.97 -15.39
C ASP A 74 17.84 28.72 -16.85
N VAL A 75 17.62 29.81 -17.58
CA VAL A 75 17.20 29.78 -18.97
C VAL A 75 18.38 30.14 -19.87
N PRO A 76 18.78 29.26 -20.82
CA PRO A 76 19.90 29.52 -21.70
C PRO A 76 19.63 30.72 -22.62
N GLN A 77 20.72 31.32 -23.12
CA GLN A 77 20.62 32.38 -24.13
C GLN A 77 19.93 31.85 -25.39
N MET A 78 19.03 32.64 -25.95
CA MET A 78 18.34 32.34 -27.19
C MET A 78 18.58 33.42 -28.24
N ARG A 79 18.65 32.99 -29.49
CA ARG A 79 18.67 33.87 -30.66
C ARG A 79 17.33 33.79 -31.34
N VAL A 80 16.62 34.90 -31.39
CA VAL A 80 15.30 34.98 -32.02
C VAL A 80 15.35 35.92 -33.21
N SER A 81 14.61 35.56 -34.26
CA SER A 81 14.27 36.52 -35.29
C SER A 81 13.44 37.62 -34.65
N ILE A 82 13.75 38.85 -35.02
CA ILE A 82 12.96 40.02 -34.62
C ILE A 82 12.28 40.65 -35.83
N VAL A 83 12.15 39.97 -36.97
CA VAL A 83 11.51 40.47 -38.20
C VAL A 83 9.99 40.25 -38.11
N GLN A 84 9.17 41.16 -38.63
CA GLN A 84 7.70 40.97 -38.70
C GLN A 84 7.33 39.63 -39.34
N GLY A 85 6.47 38.86 -38.69
CA GLY A 85 6.06 37.52 -39.13
C GLY A 85 7.17 36.47 -39.06
N GLY A 86 8.35 36.83 -38.55
CA GLY A 86 9.47 35.93 -38.36
C GLY A 86 9.13 34.86 -37.34
N GLN A 87 9.31 33.60 -37.74
CA GLN A 87 9.15 32.45 -36.87
C GLN A 87 10.53 31.93 -36.50
N THR A 88 10.78 31.72 -35.21
CA THR A 88 12.00 31.06 -34.75
C THR A 88 11.64 29.80 -33.98
N PRO A 89 12.09 28.61 -34.43
CA PRO A 89 11.96 27.41 -33.62
C PRO A 89 12.85 27.54 -32.38
N VAL A 90 12.26 27.30 -31.22
CA VAL A 90 12.96 27.29 -29.94
C VAL A 90 13.06 25.84 -29.50
N ASP A 91 14.29 25.41 -29.22
CA ASP A 91 14.59 24.13 -28.59
C ASP A 91 15.71 24.36 -27.57
N MET A 92 15.35 24.28 -26.30
CA MET A 92 16.22 24.68 -25.20
C MET A 92 16.10 23.74 -24.02
N ILE A 93 17.23 23.52 -23.35
CA ILE A 93 17.28 22.79 -22.09
C ILE A 93 17.41 23.82 -20.96
N VAL A 94 16.41 23.83 -20.09
CA VAL A 94 16.26 24.72 -18.95
C VAL A 94 16.59 23.94 -17.69
N ASP A 95 17.36 24.52 -16.76
CA ASP A 95 17.65 23.91 -15.45
C ASP A 95 16.71 24.52 -14.40
N ILE A 96 15.93 23.68 -13.73
CA ILE A 96 14.97 24.09 -12.71
C ILE A 96 15.52 23.66 -11.36
N HIS A 97 15.79 24.62 -10.49
CA HIS A 97 16.29 24.43 -9.13
C HIS A 97 15.16 24.66 -8.12
N PRO A 98 14.48 23.60 -7.66
CA PRO A 98 13.38 23.73 -6.71
C PRO A 98 13.88 24.12 -5.31
N ASP A 99 13.07 24.88 -4.59
CA ASP A 99 13.18 25.00 -3.13
C ASP A 99 12.44 23.81 -2.50
N THR A 100 13.18 22.74 -2.21
CA THR A 100 12.61 21.43 -1.85
C THR A 100 11.62 21.49 -0.69
N GLY A 101 11.96 22.23 0.37
CA GLY A 101 11.09 22.34 1.56
C GLY A 101 9.78 23.06 1.26
N LYS A 102 9.82 24.14 0.47
CA LYS A 102 8.62 24.85 0.04
C LYS A 102 7.81 24.07 -0.98
N LEU A 103 8.49 23.41 -1.91
CA LEU A 103 7.86 22.58 -2.94
C LEU A 103 7.13 21.38 -2.32
N LEU A 104 7.71 20.70 -1.33
CA LEU A 104 7.03 19.59 -0.64
C LEU A 104 5.73 20.04 0.03
N SER A 105 5.71 21.21 0.68
CA SER A 105 4.48 21.75 1.27
C SER A 105 3.42 22.07 0.21
N LEU A 106 3.85 22.55 -0.96
CA LEU A 106 2.98 22.83 -2.08
C LEU A 106 2.43 21.54 -2.71
N VAL A 107 3.26 20.53 -2.90
CA VAL A 107 2.86 19.21 -3.41
C VAL A 107 1.82 18.60 -2.48
N LYS A 108 2.06 18.56 -1.16
CA LYS A 108 1.07 18.05 -0.18
C LYS A 108 -0.26 18.80 -0.23
N ARG A 109 -0.22 20.12 -0.43
CA ARG A 109 -1.44 20.93 -0.63
C ARG A 109 -2.16 20.55 -1.92
N ILE A 110 -1.44 20.41 -3.03
CA ILE A 110 -2.02 19.98 -4.32
C ILE A 110 -2.66 18.60 -4.20
N LEU A 111 -2.00 17.66 -3.51
CA LEU A 111 -2.51 16.30 -3.31
C LEU A 111 -3.78 16.28 -2.45
N THR A 112 -3.93 17.23 -1.52
CA THR A 112 -5.10 17.31 -0.62
C THR A 112 -6.23 18.19 -1.14
N HIS A 113 -5.92 19.18 -1.97
CA HIS A 113 -6.86 20.16 -2.53
C HIS A 113 -6.54 20.37 -4.03
N PRO A 114 -6.75 19.36 -4.88
CA PRO A 114 -6.28 19.40 -6.27
C PRO A 114 -7.04 20.41 -7.16
N GLU A 115 -8.17 20.94 -6.68
CA GLU A 115 -8.94 22.05 -7.25
C GLU A 115 -8.34 23.44 -6.98
N ASP A 116 -7.34 23.55 -6.09
CA ASP A 116 -6.73 24.83 -5.75
C ASP A 116 -6.05 25.47 -6.95
N ILE A 117 -6.41 26.72 -7.23
CA ILE A 117 -5.78 27.51 -8.29
C ILE A 117 -4.42 28.01 -7.78
N LEU A 118 -3.36 27.59 -8.45
CA LEU A 118 -1.99 28.03 -8.17
C LEU A 118 -1.59 29.13 -9.15
N THR A 119 -1.22 30.29 -8.62
CA THR A 119 -0.64 31.37 -9.44
C THR A 119 0.86 31.42 -9.23
N VAL A 120 1.60 31.08 -10.28
CA VAL A 120 3.06 31.17 -10.31
C VAL A 120 3.47 32.50 -10.91
N TYR A 121 4.30 33.23 -10.19
CA TYR A 121 4.95 34.46 -10.60
C TYR A 121 6.41 34.18 -10.92
N GLY A 122 6.93 34.79 -11.97
CA GLY A 122 8.34 34.77 -12.31
C GLY A 122 8.83 36.19 -12.51
N THR A 123 9.94 36.57 -11.86
CA THR A 123 10.55 37.89 -12.07
C THR A 123 11.98 37.70 -12.54
N THR A 124 12.36 38.37 -13.64
CA THR A 124 13.73 38.36 -14.17
C THR A 124 14.05 39.63 -14.96
N ALA A 125 15.32 39.77 -15.33
CA ALA A 125 15.77 40.81 -16.26
C ALA A 125 16.21 40.18 -17.59
N LEU A 126 15.64 40.69 -18.68
CA LEU A 126 16.01 40.35 -20.06
C LEU A 126 17.13 41.28 -20.52
N ASN A 127 18.30 40.72 -20.81
CA ASN A 127 19.38 41.44 -21.46
C ASN A 127 19.28 41.18 -22.96
N ILE A 128 19.03 42.24 -23.72
CA ILE A 128 18.82 42.15 -25.17
C ILE A 128 20.02 42.76 -25.88
N ALA A 129 20.61 42.02 -26.81
CA ALA A 129 21.59 42.52 -27.74
C ALA A 129 21.11 42.36 -29.18
N LEU A 130 21.29 43.39 -30.00
CA LEU A 130 20.94 43.37 -31.42
C LEU A 130 22.21 43.32 -32.25
N GLY A 131 22.41 42.23 -33.01
CA GLY A 131 23.63 42.04 -33.80
C GLY A 131 24.91 42.11 -32.96
N GLY A 132 24.86 41.66 -31.69
CA GLY A 132 25.98 41.72 -30.74
C GLY A 132 26.13 43.04 -29.98
N ILE A 133 25.33 44.07 -30.26
CA ILE A 133 25.36 45.34 -29.54
C ILE A 133 24.34 45.27 -28.38
N PRO A 134 24.77 45.40 -27.11
CA PRO A 134 23.86 45.39 -25.97
C PRO A 134 22.98 46.64 -25.99
N ILE A 135 21.66 46.45 -26.04
CA ILE A 135 20.68 47.55 -26.11
C ILE A 135 20.19 47.94 -24.72
N GLY A 136 20.18 47.00 -23.78
CA GLY A 136 19.79 47.27 -22.41
C GLY A 136 19.32 46.04 -21.64
N SER A 137 18.92 46.26 -20.40
CA SER A 137 18.32 45.28 -19.50
C SER A 137 16.91 45.73 -19.16
N PHE A 138 15.93 44.84 -19.34
CA PHE A 138 14.52 45.13 -19.14
C PHE A 138 13.93 44.15 -18.13
N GLY A 139 13.32 44.67 -17.06
CA GLY A 139 12.61 43.84 -16.08
C GLY A 139 11.35 43.25 -16.72
N VAL A 140 11.13 41.95 -16.52
CA VAL A 140 9.93 41.25 -16.98
C VAL A 140 9.37 40.41 -15.85
N ASP A 141 8.07 40.58 -15.65
CA ASP A 141 7.25 39.78 -14.75
C ASP A 141 6.38 38.83 -15.57
N PHE A 142 6.37 37.57 -15.18
CA PHE A 142 5.54 36.51 -15.73
C PHE A 142 4.51 36.11 -14.67
N LYS A 143 3.30 35.81 -15.13
CA LYS A 143 2.22 35.27 -14.31
C LYS A 143 1.60 34.10 -15.05
N GLN A 144 1.63 32.93 -14.46
CA GLN A 144 0.95 31.74 -14.95
C GLN A 144 -0.05 31.25 -13.91
N VAL A 145 -1.27 30.99 -14.34
CA VAL A 145 -2.29 30.33 -13.51
C VAL A 145 -2.28 28.85 -13.88
N ILE A 146 -2.22 27.98 -12.87
CA ILE A 146 -2.16 26.53 -12.99
C ILE A 146 -3.30 25.96 -12.15
N THR A 147 -4.10 25.10 -12.77
CA THR A 147 -5.09 24.29 -12.07
C THR A 147 -4.55 22.86 -12.02
N PRO A 148 -4.09 22.34 -10.87
CA PRO A 148 -3.43 21.02 -10.80
C PRO A 148 -4.26 19.88 -11.37
N ASN A 149 -5.59 19.90 -11.15
CA ASN A 149 -6.54 18.94 -11.70
C ASN A 149 -6.57 18.82 -13.24
N GLU A 150 -6.07 19.82 -13.97
CA GLU A 150 -5.88 19.75 -15.43
C GLU A 150 -4.70 18.86 -15.83
N PHE A 151 -3.75 18.65 -14.91
CA PHE A 151 -2.53 17.90 -15.14
C PHE A 151 -2.53 16.54 -14.44
N PHE A 152 -3.06 16.49 -13.21
CA PHE A 152 -3.05 15.30 -12.35
C PHE A 152 -4.42 15.02 -11.74
N GLN A 153 -4.82 13.75 -11.67
CA GLN A 153 -5.97 13.30 -10.87
C GLN A 153 -5.58 12.02 -10.15
N ILE A 154 -5.59 12.03 -8.83
CA ILE A 154 -5.26 10.85 -8.03
C ILE A 154 -6.56 10.17 -7.64
N ASP A 155 -6.60 8.87 -7.84
CA ASP A 155 -7.70 8.00 -7.44
C ASP A 155 -7.09 6.91 -6.55
N THR A 156 -7.33 7.03 -5.25
CA THR A 156 -6.85 6.09 -4.23
C THR A 156 -7.83 4.95 -3.97
N ASP A 157 -9.05 5.05 -4.49
CA ASP A 157 -10.11 4.08 -4.23
C ASP A 157 -10.03 2.89 -5.20
N ASN A 158 -9.37 3.09 -6.34
CA ASN A 158 -9.20 2.09 -7.40
C ASN A 158 -7.78 1.51 -7.43
N VAL A 159 -7.32 0.93 -6.33
CA VAL A 159 -6.04 0.21 -6.26
C VAL A 159 -6.29 -1.29 -6.39
N ASP A 160 -5.72 -1.92 -7.42
CA ASP A 160 -5.78 -3.36 -7.61
C ASP A 160 -4.42 -4.00 -7.33
N VAL A 161 -4.43 -5.09 -6.56
CA VAL A 161 -3.23 -5.88 -6.24
C VAL A 161 -3.37 -7.22 -6.92
N GLU A 162 -2.42 -7.54 -7.79
CA GLU A 162 -2.45 -8.73 -8.64
C GLU A 162 -1.10 -9.45 -8.61
N ASN A 163 -1.11 -10.70 -9.10
CA ASN A 163 0.10 -11.51 -9.27
C ASN A 163 0.94 -11.62 -8.00
N ILE A 164 0.29 -11.75 -6.84
CA ILE A 164 0.98 -12.03 -5.58
C ILE A 164 1.63 -13.40 -5.72
N LEU A 165 2.96 -13.40 -5.74
CA LEU A 165 3.78 -14.60 -5.76
C LEU A 165 4.60 -14.61 -4.48
N VAL A 166 4.38 -15.63 -3.66
CA VAL A 166 5.15 -15.90 -2.44
C VAL A 166 6.05 -17.09 -2.71
N LEU A 167 7.35 -16.95 -2.49
CA LEU A 167 8.32 -18.03 -2.63
C LEU A 167 9.03 -18.23 -1.29
N PRO A 168 8.97 -19.44 -0.71
CA PRO A 168 9.68 -19.78 0.52
C PRO A 168 11.18 -19.86 0.25
N GLU A 169 11.98 -19.25 1.13
CA GLU A 169 13.43 -19.43 1.27
C GLU A 169 13.72 -20.03 2.67
N GLU A 170 14.99 -20.34 3.00
CA GLU A 170 15.34 -21.14 4.20
C GLU A 170 14.67 -20.64 5.50
N ASP A 171 14.73 -19.33 5.77
CA ASP A 171 14.12 -18.66 6.94
C ASP A 171 13.43 -17.34 6.53
N SER A 172 12.86 -17.27 5.31
CA SER A 172 12.24 -16.04 4.81
C SER A 172 11.26 -16.29 3.67
N TYR A 173 10.46 -15.27 3.35
CA TYR A 173 9.60 -15.26 2.17
C TYR A 173 10.04 -14.19 1.18
N ASN A 174 10.28 -14.61 -0.06
CA ASN A 174 10.47 -13.71 -1.19
C ASN A 174 9.10 -13.44 -1.82
N ILE A 175 8.65 -12.19 -1.72
CA ILE A 175 7.30 -11.79 -2.14
C ILE A 175 7.43 -10.82 -3.30
N SER A 176 6.71 -11.10 -4.38
CA SER A 176 6.53 -10.17 -5.50
C SER A 176 5.06 -9.99 -5.79
N LEU A 177 4.68 -8.78 -6.17
CA LEU A 177 3.29 -8.45 -6.51
C LEU A 177 3.25 -7.27 -7.48
N ALA A 178 2.16 -7.13 -8.20
CA ALA A 178 1.91 -5.99 -9.07
C ALA A 178 0.78 -5.14 -8.49
N VAL A 179 0.99 -3.83 -8.41
CA VAL A 179 -0.05 -2.87 -8.05
C VAL A 179 -0.47 -2.11 -9.30
N THR A 180 -1.75 -2.16 -9.63
CA THR A 180 -2.33 -1.42 -10.74
C THR A 180 -3.20 -0.29 -10.21
N ILE A 181 -2.93 0.94 -10.66
CA ILE A 181 -3.72 2.13 -10.33
C ILE A 181 -4.13 2.90 -11.59
N PRO A 182 -5.23 3.68 -11.56
CA PRO A 182 -5.52 4.67 -12.59
C PRO A 182 -4.32 5.60 -12.76
N ASN A 183 -3.94 5.85 -14.01
CA ASN A 183 -2.80 6.73 -14.25
C ASN A 183 -3.13 8.16 -13.82
N PRO A 184 -2.36 8.74 -12.89
CA PRO A 184 -2.68 10.05 -12.38
C PRO A 184 -2.41 11.17 -13.37
N VAL A 185 -1.65 10.95 -14.46
CA VAL A 185 -1.25 11.99 -15.41
C VAL A 185 -2.25 12.13 -16.54
N LYS A 186 -2.87 13.31 -16.68
CA LYS A 186 -3.83 13.61 -17.77
C LYS A 186 -3.21 14.30 -18.97
N ASN A 187 -2.20 15.12 -18.75
CA ASN A 187 -1.66 15.98 -19.80
C ASN A 187 -0.68 15.23 -20.71
N LYS A 188 -0.92 15.25 -22.03
CA LYS A 188 -0.07 14.62 -23.07
C LYS A 188 1.31 15.23 -23.21
N MET A 189 1.52 16.42 -22.69
CA MET A 189 2.81 17.10 -22.73
C MET A 189 3.71 16.72 -21.55
N ILE A 190 3.22 15.98 -20.55
CA ILE A 190 4.00 15.63 -19.35
C ILE A 190 4.35 14.15 -19.37
N SER A 191 5.65 13.86 -19.28
CA SER A 191 6.16 12.52 -19.03
C SER A 191 7.38 12.61 -18.11
N PHE A 192 7.43 11.72 -17.12
CA PHE A 192 8.50 11.65 -16.14
C PHE A 192 8.78 10.20 -15.77
N GLU A 193 10.04 9.92 -15.46
CA GLU A 193 10.50 8.62 -15.00
C GLU A 193 10.60 8.68 -13.48
N ILE A 194 9.83 7.81 -12.82
CA ILE A 194 9.93 7.60 -11.39
C ILE A 194 11.03 6.58 -11.15
N PRO A 195 11.98 6.90 -10.26
CA PRO A 195 13.04 5.97 -9.92
C PRO A 195 12.54 4.71 -9.23
N ASP A 196 13.43 3.75 -8.99
CA ASP A 196 13.20 2.73 -7.99
C ASP A 196 12.96 3.39 -6.62
N LEU A 197 11.88 2.96 -5.95
CA LEU A 197 11.45 3.50 -4.66
C LEU A 197 11.37 2.39 -3.61
N GLU A 198 11.59 2.79 -2.36
CA GLU A 198 11.39 1.96 -1.17
C GLU A 198 10.12 2.40 -0.44
N TRP A 199 9.35 1.41 -0.01
CA TRP A 199 8.04 1.59 0.58
C TRP A 199 7.94 0.85 1.90
N ASN A 200 7.17 1.43 2.80
CA ASN A 200 6.79 0.84 4.07
C ASN A 200 5.27 0.71 4.13
N ILE A 201 4.79 -0.37 4.73
CA ILE A 201 3.37 -0.55 5.06
C ILE A 201 3.22 -0.26 6.54
N LEU A 202 2.46 0.76 6.87
CA LEU A 202 2.10 1.11 8.23
C LEU A 202 0.71 0.55 8.51
N ILE A 203 0.62 -0.24 9.57
CA ILE A 203 -0.64 -0.76 10.09
C ILE A 203 -1.04 0.01 11.35
N ASN A 204 -2.28 -0.21 11.78
CA ASN A 204 -2.80 0.37 13.01
C ASN A 204 -1.99 -0.06 14.24
N ASP A 205 -1.66 0.91 15.08
CA ASP A 205 -1.17 0.68 16.43
C ASP A 205 -2.34 0.38 17.39
N CYS A 206 -2.03 0.20 18.67
CA CYS A 206 -3.02 -0.06 19.73
C CYS A 206 -4.03 1.08 19.97
N HIS A 207 -3.94 2.19 19.23
CA HIS A 207 -4.87 3.32 19.30
C HIS A 207 -5.54 3.57 17.93
N ASP A 208 -5.59 2.55 17.06
CA ASP A 208 -6.17 2.61 15.72
C ASP A 208 -5.52 3.66 14.80
N ASN A 209 -4.26 4.03 15.07
CA ASN A 209 -3.53 4.94 14.19
C ASN A 209 -2.58 4.15 13.28
N PRO A 210 -2.64 4.30 11.94
CA PRO A 210 -1.76 3.61 11.02
C PRO A 210 -0.35 4.20 11.07
N SER A 211 0.42 3.76 12.07
CA SER A 211 1.71 4.34 12.49
C SER A 211 2.81 3.29 12.66
N LEU A 212 2.44 2.00 12.75
CA LEU A 212 3.35 0.91 13.08
C LEU A 212 3.84 0.23 11.80
N PRO A 213 5.16 0.23 11.49
CA PRO A 213 5.69 -0.50 10.35
C PRO A 213 5.42 -2.00 10.44
N LEU A 214 4.94 -2.60 9.36
CA LEU A 214 4.73 -4.05 9.24
C LEU A 214 6.08 -4.79 9.19
N LEU A 215 7.03 -4.26 8.42
CA LEU A 215 8.32 -4.89 8.16
C LEU A 215 9.44 -4.21 8.96
N GLN A 216 10.57 -4.92 9.10
CA GLN A 216 11.80 -4.36 9.63
C GLN A 216 12.36 -3.28 8.70
N LYS A 217 13.23 -2.41 9.24
CA LYS A 217 13.73 -1.22 8.53
C LYS A 217 14.55 -1.56 7.27
N ASP A 218 15.18 -2.72 7.24
CA ASP A 218 16.04 -3.24 6.17
C ASP A 218 15.28 -4.14 5.18
N GLU A 219 14.02 -4.46 5.45
CA GLU A 219 13.16 -5.33 4.62
C GLU A 219 12.06 -4.53 3.89
N LEU A 220 12.38 -3.29 3.51
CA LEU A 220 11.45 -2.42 2.80
C LEU A 220 11.04 -2.98 1.45
N ILE A 221 9.80 -2.69 1.05
CA ILE A 221 9.27 -3.09 -0.25
C ILE A 221 9.89 -2.23 -1.33
N LYS A 222 10.42 -2.85 -2.38
CA LYS A 222 11.10 -2.17 -3.47
C LYS A 222 10.25 -2.19 -4.71
N SER A 223 10.13 -1.03 -5.35
CA SER A 223 9.57 -0.88 -6.69
C SER A 223 10.68 -0.69 -7.70
N LYS A 224 10.48 -1.20 -8.92
CA LYS A 224 11.34 -0.84 -10.06
C LYS A 224 10.99 0.55 -10.56
N ALA A 225 11.93 1.18 -11.28
CA ALA A 225 11.65 2.42 -11.97
C ALA A 225 10.49 2.24 -12.96
N PHE A 226 9.60 3.23 -13.02
CA PHE A 226 8.43 3.21 -13.89
C PHE A 226 8.18 4.58 -14.51
N LYS A 227 7.53 4.60 -15.68
CA LYS A 227 7.27 5.83 -16.41
C LYS A 227 5.86 6.32 -16.13
N LEU A 228 5.74 7.58 -15.71
CA LEU A 228 4.48 8.29 -15.66
C LEU A 228 4.30 9.09 -16.94
N SER A 229 3.30 8.71 -17.74
CA SER A 229 2.92 9.42 -18.96
C SER A 229 1.45 9.18 -19.27
N SER A 230 0.74 10.18 -19.77
CA SER A 230 -0.70 10.07 -20.13
C SER A 230 -1.00 9.21 -21.36
N LEU A 231 -0.02 8.44 -21.85
CA LEU A 231 -0.21 7.48 -22.95
C LEU A 231 -0.86 6.18 -22.48
N GLU A 232 -0.74 5.87 -21.19
CA GLU A 232 -1.30 4.67 -20.57
C GLU A 232 -2.49 5.05 -19.69
N GLU A 233 -3.57 4.26 -19.70
CA GLU A 233 -4.74 4.52 -18.86
C GLU A 233 -4.52 4.06 -17.40
N LYS A 234 -3.71 3.03 -17.22
CA LYS A 234 -3.37 2.45 -15.92
C LYS A 234 -1.87 2.38 -15.78
N LEU A 235 -1.39 2.59 -14.56
CA LEU A 235 -0.01 2.40 -14.18
C LEU A 235 0.12 1.06 -13.47
N CYS A 236 1.06 0.23 -13.92
CA CYS A 236 1.44 -1.02 -13.26
C CYS A 236 2.78 -0.83 -12.56
N ILE A 237 2.83 -1.11 -11.26
CA ILE A 237 4.02 -0.98 -10.42
C ILE A 237 4.38 -2.37 -9.90
N ASP A 238 5.52 -2.89 -10.35
CA ASP A 238 6.07 -4.13 -9.83
C ASP A 238 6.74 -3.87 -8.48
N LEU A 239 6.31 -4.61 -7.46
CA LEU A 239 6.84 -4.57 -6.11
C LEU A 239 7.47 -5.91 -5.75
N SER A 240 8.56 -5.85 -4.97
CA SER A 240 9.23 -7.03 -4.43
C SER A 240 9.81 -6.76 -3.05
N THR A 241 9.82 -7.76 -2.19
CA THR A 241 10.50 -7.71 -0.89
C THR A 241 10.97 -9.11 -0.47
N LEU A 242 11.97 -9.14 0.42
CA LEU A 242 12.38 -10.34 1.15
C LEU A 242 12.05 -10.11 2.62
N ILE A 243 11.17 -10.95 3.18
CA ILE A 243 10.72 -10.83 4.57
C ILE A 243 11.31 -12.00 5.36
N SER A 244 12.25 -11.72 6.25
CA SER A 244 12.74 -12.71 7.22
C SER A 244 12.11 -12.51 8.60
N GLN A 245 11.63 -11.30 8.89
CA GLN A 245 11.02 -11.03 10.19
C GLN A 245 9.98 -9.90 10.12
N LEU A 246 8.84 -10.12 10.79
CA LEU A 246 7.91 -9.03 11.07
C LEU A 246 8.48 -8.07 12.13
N ASN A 247 7.99 -6.83 12.15
CA ASN A 247 8.35 -5.89 13.20
C ASN A 247 7.93 -6.42 14.59
N THR A 248 8.88 -6.54 15.51
CA THR A 248 8.64 -7.13 16.85
C THR A 248 7.61 -6.38 17.68
N LYS A 249 7.39 -5.09 17.39
CA LYS A 249 6.35 -4.29 18.06
C LYS A 249 4.93 -4.76 17.74
N LEU A 250 4.73 -5.48 16.64
CA LEU A 250 3.43 -6.01 16.25
C LEU A 250 2.92 -7.07 17.23
N ASN A 251 3.83 -7.75 17.93
CA ASN A 251 3.51 -8.75 18.95
C ASN A 251 3.57 -8.20 20.39
N THR A 252 3.74 -6.88 20.55
CA THR A 252 3.72 -6.27 21.88
C THR A 252 2.27 -6.10 22.36
N PRO A 253 1.90 -6.60 23.55
CA PRO A 253 0.58 -6.40 24.14
C PRO A 253 0.17 -4.93 24.19
N CYS A 254 -1.10 -4.66 23.85
CA CYS A 254 -1.66 -3.33 23.92
C CYS A 254 -1.86 -2.89 25.39
N PRO A 255 -1.55 -1.62 25.74
CA PRO A 255 -1.64 -1.17 27.13
C PRO A 255 -3.04 -1.26 27.75
N SER A 256 -4.09 -1.14 26.93
CA SER A 256 -5.50 -1.23 27.33
C SER A 256 -6.00 -2.66 27.47
N GLU A 257 -5.42 -3.61 26.72
CA GLU A 257 -5.87 -5.00 26.62
C GLU A 257 -4.64 -5.91 26.47
N ILE A 258 -4.23 -6.54 27.57
CA ILE A 258 -2.98 -7.32 27.65
C ILE A 258 -2.99 -8.55 26.72
N THR A 259 -4.16 -9.02 26.31
CA THR A 259 -4.34 -10.17 25.41
C THR A 259 -4.38 -9.80 23.92
N THR A 260 -4.37 -8.51 23.60
CA THR A 260 -4.50 -8.01 22.23
C THR A 260 -3.17 -7.41 21.78
N THR A 261 -2.73 -7.74 20.56
CA THR A 261 -1.54 -7.16 19.92
C THR A 261 -1.92 -6.54 18.58
N PRO A 262 -1.15 -5.57 18.04
CA PRO A 262 -1.42 -5.03 16.71
C PRO A 262 -1.47 -6.10 15.61
N LEU A 263 -0.62 -7.13 15.66
CA LEU A 263 -0.63 -8.24 14.69
C LEU A 263 -1.93 -9.03 14.79
N LYS A 264 -2.35 -9.36 16.02
CA LYS A 264 -3.57 -10.10 16.30
C LYS A 264 -4.81 -9.35 15.79
N THR A 265 -4.90 -8.05 16.05
CA THR A 265 -5.97 -7.19 15.51
C THR A 265 -5.95 -7.16 13.98
N LEU A 266 -4.77 -7.04 13.37
CA LEU A 266 -4.61 -7.02 11.91
C LEU A 266 -5.14 -8.31 11.27
N VAL A 267 -4.67 -9.47 11.74
CA VAL A 267 -5.04 -10.78 11.20
C VAL A 267 -6.53 -11.05 11.41
N ASN A 268 -7.04 -10.85 12.63
CA ASN A 268 -8.47 -11.06 12.93
C ASN A 268 -9.37 -10.16 12.08
N THR A 269 -8.98 -8.88 11.86
CA THR A 269 -9.74 -7.96 11.00
C THR A 269 -9.76 -8.44 9.56
N PHE A 270 -8.61 -8.91 9.04
CA PHE A 270 -8.52 -9.43 7.69
C PHE A 270 -9.38 -10.68 7.49
N LEU A 271 -9.33 -11.65 8.41
CA LEU A 271 -10.11 -12.88 8.32
C LEU A 271 -11.62 -12.62 8.41
N LYS A 272 -12.05 -11.68 9.26
CA LYS A 272 -13.46 -11.32 9.46
C LYS A 272 -14.04 -10.53 8.29
N ASN A 273 -13.29 -9.58 7.73
CA ASN A 273 -13.82 -8.62 6.76
C ASN A 273 -13.34 -8.84 5.33
N ASN A 274 -12.33 -9.71 5.13
CA ASN A 274 -11.63 -9.88 3.85
C ASN A 274 -10.97 -8.60 3.32
N THR A 275 -10.75 -7.62 4.20
CA THR A 275 -10.20 -6.29 3.89
C THR A 275 -9.13 -5.88 4.88
N LEU A 276 -8.16 -5.10 4.43
CA LEU A 276 -7.09 -4.56 5.23
C LEU A 276 -6.92 -3.06 4.96
N ALA A 277 -7.16 -2.23 5.98
CA ALA A 277 -6.82 -0.82 5.92
C ALA A 277 -5.33 -0.64 6.27
N VAL A 278 -4.56 -0.10 5.33
CA VAL A 278 -3.12 0.13 5.50
C VAL A 278 -2.73 1.51 5.01
N ARG A 279 -1.68 2.07 5.61
CA ARG A 279 -1.03 3.28 5.11
C ARG A 279 0.28 2.92 4.45
N VAL A 280 0.38 3.15 3.15
CA VAL A 280 1.64 2.99 2.42
C VAL A 280 2.44 4.28 2.52
N GLN A 281 3.71 4.16 2.89
CA GLN A 281 4.64 5.27 3.04
C GLN A 281 5.82 5.11 2.09
N ASN A 282 6.10 6.13 1.28
CA ASN A 282 7.34 6.20 0.52
C ASN A 282 8.50 6.67 1.42
N ILE A 283 9.57 5.88 1.46
CA ILE A 283 10.78 6.15 2.25
C ILE A 283 11.82 6.93 1.44
N GLY A 284 11.79 6.82 0.11
CA GLY A 284 12.65 7.53 -0.84
C GLY A 284 13.03 6.62 -2.02
N GLY A 285 13.85 7.16 -2.94
CA GLY A 285 14.57 6.36 -3.93
C GLY A 285 15.97 6.00 -3.46
N SER A 286 16.72 5.26 -4.29
CA SER A 286 18.10 4.90 -3.97
C SER A 286 19.01 6.11 -3.73
N GLU A 287 20.13 5.89 -3.02
CA GLU A 287 21.15 6.93 -2.76
C GLU A 287 21.76 7.52 -4.05
N GLN A 288 21.54 6.88 -5.20
CA GLN A 288 22.02 7.35 -6.49
C GLN A 288 21.24 8.57 -6.99
N TYR A 289 20.02 8.80 -6.50
CA TYR A 289 19.23 9.96 -6.89
C TYR A 289 19.63 11.23 -6.13
N PRO A 290 19.49 12.41 -6.75
CA PRO A 290 19.76 13.67 -6.07
C PRO A 290 18.93 13.83 -4.80
N SER A 291 19.53 14.43 -3.77
CA SER A 291 18.91 14.60 -2.45
C SER A 291 17.57 15.34 -2.50
N PHE A 292 17.41 16.33 -3.39
CA PHE A 292 16.15 17.07 -3.53
C PHE A 292 14.99 16.16 -3.98
N LEU A 293 15.28 15.17 -4.85
CA LEU A 293 14.28 14.27 -5.36
C LEU A 293 13.88 13.27 -4.27
N ASN A 294 14.87 12.70 -3.57
CA ASN A 294 14.61 11.82 -2.44
C ASN A 294 13.84 12.52 -1.32
N GLU A 295 14.12 13.79 -1.04
CA GLU A 295 13.37 14.56 -0.05
C GLU A 295 11.91 14.79 -0.47
N ILE A 296 11.63 15.06 -1.75
CA ILE A 296 10.26 15.22 -2.28
C ILE A 296 9.50 13.88 -2.28
N LEU A 297 10.16 12.80 -2.69
CA LEU A 297 9.56 11.47 -2.80
C LEU A 297 9.33 10.86 -1.41
N SER A 298 10.27 11.07 -0.49
CA SER A 298 10.14 10.61 0.90
C SER A 298 8.98 11.31 1.61
N LYS A 299 8.35 10.61 2.56
CA LYS A 299 7.33 11.15 3.48
C LYS A 299 6.01 11.54 2.81
N ASN A 300 5.72 10.92 1.66
CA ASN A 300 4.35 10.83 1.15
C ASN A 300 3.71 9.55 1.68
N THR A 301 2.48 9.68 2.17
CA THR A 301 1.70 8.58 2.71
C THR A 301 0.37 8.53 1.98
N ILE A 302 -0.08 7.33 1.65
CA ILE A 302 -1.35 7.08 0.99
C ILE A 302 -2.08 6.01 1.82
N ASP A 303 -3.32 6.29 2.18
CA ASP A 303 -4.18 5.33 2.86
C ASP A 303 -4.88 4.48 1.80
N ILE A 304 -4.81 3.16 1.96
CA ILE A 304 -5.33 2.17 1.01
C ILE A 304 -6.19 1.18 1.78
N LEU A 305 -7.36 0.88 1.24
CA LEU A 305 -8.18 -0.24 1.69
C LEU A 305 -7.98 -1.42 0.73
N TYR A 306 -7.12 -2.35 1.10
CA TYR A 306 -6.93 -3.58 0.34
C TYR A 306 -8.14 -4.50 0.57
N THR A 307 -8.66 -5.10 -0.50
CA THR A 307 -9.71 -6.13 -0.44
C THR A 307 -9.19 -7.36 -1.16
N SER A 308 -9.15 -8.50 -0.46
CA SER A 308 -8.65 -9.73 -1.08
C SER A 308 -9.63 -10.25 -2.13
N LYS A 309 -9.11 -10.70 -3.27
CA LYS A 309 -9.91 -11.43 -4.28
C LYS A 309 -10.19 -12.88 -3.83
N SER A 310 -9.37 -13.44 -2.94
CA SER A 310 -9.65 -14.71 -2.27
C SER A 310 -10.60 -14.50 -1.10
N ASN A 311 -11.49 -15.46 -0.83
CA ASN A 311 -12.38 -15.40 0.32
C ASN A 311 -11.59 -15.83 1.58
N ALA A 312 -11.13 -14.87 2.38
CA ALA A 312 -10.49 -15.16 3.67
C ALA A 312 -11.50 -15.60 4.75
N SER A 313 -12.80 -15.32 4.54
CA SER A 313 -13.86 -15.73 5.45
C SER A 313 -14.21 -17.20 5.21
N GLY A 314 -13.52 -18.09 5.92
CA GLY A 314 -13.69 -19.53 5.82
C GLY A 314 -12.37 -20.30 5.70
N LEU A 315 -11.37 -19.96 6.51
CA LEU A 315 -10.11 -20.72 6.58
C LEU A 315 -10.37 -22.22 6.81
N VAL A 316 -11.35 -22.55 7.65
CA VAL A 316 -11.77 -23.93 7.91
C VAL A 316 -12.63 -24.40 6.74
N HIS A 317 -12.09 -25.32 5.95
CA HIS A 317 -12.82 -25.97 4.87
C HIS A 317 -13.77 -27.04 5.42
N ASN A 318 -13.23 -27.93 6.24
CA ASN A 318 -13.98 -28.93 6.98
C ASN A 318 -13.22 -29.31 8.26
N SER A 319 -13.85 -30.15 9.06
CA SER A 319 -13.26 -30.72 10.25
C SER A 319 -13.92 -32.06 10.56
N SER A 320 -13.25 -32.88 11.35
CA SER A 320 -13.82 -34.10 11.93
C SER A 320 -13.44 -34.22 13.40
N LEU A 321 -14.22 -35.02 14.11
CA LEU A 321 -13.98 -35.38 15.49
C LEU A 321 -14.06 -36.90 15.56
N ASP A 322 -12.91 -37.53 15.72
CA ASP A 322 -12.75 -38.97 15.69
C ASP A 322 -12.47 -39.51 17.11
N ASN A 323 -12.76 -40.79 17.33
CA ASN A 323 -12.53 -41.49 18.60
C ASN A 323 -13.13 -40.80 19.84
N LEU A 324 -14.26 -40.12 19.67
CA LEU A 324 -14.95 -39.41 20.75
C LEU A 324 -15.48 -40.41 21.79
N ALA A 325 -14.89 -40.40 22.97
CA ALA A 325 -15.20 -41.35 24.03
C ALA A 325 -15.36 -40.67 25.38
N PHE A 326 -16.45 -40.99 26.09
CA PHE A 326 -16.59 -40.63 27.50
C PHE A 326 -15.99 -41.70 28.40
N ASP A 327 -15.15 -41.25 29.33
CA ASP A 327 -14.74 -42.06 30.47
C ASP A 327 -15.33 -41.46 31.76
N PHE A 328 -16.00 -42.33 32.51
CA PHE A 328 -16.63 -42.05 33.79
C PHE A 328 -15.73 -42.58 34.89
N GLN A 329 -14.71 -41.78 35.25
CA GLN A 329 -13.70 -42.21 36.21
C GLN A 329 -14.36 -42.72 37.51
N ASN A 330 -14.08 -43.97 37.86
CA ASN A 330 -14.65 -44.66 39.03
C ASN A 330 -16.19 -44.70 39.08
N GLY A 331 -16.87 -44.58 37.93
CA GLY A 331 -18.33 -44.56 37.83
C GLY A 331 -18.98 -43.23 38.24
N ASP A 332 -18.21 -42.15 38.37
CA ASP A 332 -18.77 -40.80 38.57
C ASP A 332 -19.39 -40.28 37.27
N LEU A 333 -20.73 -40.24 37.23
CA LEU A 333 -21.48 -39.66 36.11
C LEU A 333 -21.52 -38.13 36.15
N GLY A 334 -21.13 -37.50 37.26
CA GLY A 334 -21.18 -36.05 37.42
C GLY A 334 -19.97 -35.32 36.84
N SER A 335 -18.87 -36.03 36.59
CA SER A 335 -17.59 -35.46 36.15
C SER A 335 -16.95 -36.30 35.03
N PRO A 336 -17.62 -36.50 33.89
CA PRO A 336 -17.05 -37.28 32.80
C PRO A 336 -15.84 -36.56 32.20
N ILE A 337 -14.88 -37.35 31.73
CA ILE A 337 -13.78 -36.88 30.90
C ILE A 337 -13.98 -37.34 29.46
N VAL A 338 -13.39 -36.61 28.53
CA VAL A 338 -13.48 -36.93 27.10
C VAL A 338 -12.10 -37.15 26.50
N ASN A 339 -12.02 -38.19 25.66
CA ASN A 339 -10.90 -38.42 24.76
C ASN A 339 -11.41 -38.23 23.33
N ALA A 340 -10.64 -37.54 22.49
CA ALA A 340 -11.01 -37.34 21.09
C ALA A 340 -9.80 -36.92 20.24
N ASP A 341 -9.84 -37.23 18.96
CA ASP A 341 -8.91 -36.70 17.96
C ASP A 341 -9.67 -35.68 17.10
N VAL A 342 -9.22 -34.43 17.09
CA VAL A 342 -9.80 -33.36 16.29
C VAL A 342 -8.95 -33.16 15.05
N ASN A 343 -9.57 -33.25 13.88
CA ASN A 343 -8.94 -32.98 12.60
C ASN A 343 -9.57 -31.75 11.96
N ILE A 344 -8.75 -30.81 11.49
CA ILE A 344 -9.17 -29.56 10.88
C ILE A 344 -8.44 -29.42 9.56
N PHE A 345 -9.16 -29.14 8.48
CA PHE A 345 -8.55 -28.91 7.18
C PHE A 345 -8.70 -27.43 6.82
N LEU A 346 -7.56 -26.75 6.76
CA LEU A 346 -7.49 -25.33 6.48
C LEU A 346 -7.18 -25.11 5.00
N GLN A 347 -7.97 -24.27 4.35
CA GLN A 347 -7.69 -23.79 3.00
C GLN A 347 -6.87 -22.49 3.10
N ILE A 348 -5.58 -22.56 2.76
CA ILE A 348 -4.69 -21.39 2.80
C ILE A 348 -5.00 -20.50 1.58
N PRO A 349 -5.37 -19.22 1.78
CA PRO A 349 -5.91 -18.37 0.70
C PRO A 349 -4.85 -17.75 -0.21
N VAL A 350 -3.57 -18.12 -0.06
CA VAL A 350 -2.43 -17.57 -0.80
C VAL A 350 -1.48 -18.68 -1.22
N ASP A 351 -1.33 -18.84 -2.54
CA ASP A 351 -0.39 -19.77 -3.15
C ASP A 351 1.06 -19.40 -2.77
N GLY A 352 1.88 -20.39 -2.43
CA GLY A 352 3.29 -20.21 -2.09
C GLY A 352 3.60 -20.12 -0.59
N LEU A 353 2.57 -20.02 0.28
CA LEU A 353 2.73 -20.14 1.73
C LEU A 353 2.79 -21.59 2.22
N GLU A 354 2.56 -22.59 1.35
CA GLU A 354 2.42 -23.99 1.76
C GLU A 354 3.71 -24.61 2.29
N SER A 355 4.87 -23.99 2.03
CA SER A 355 6.13 -24.44 2.62
C SER A 355 6.50 -23.47 3.75
N GLY A 356 6.10 -23.82 4.96
CA GLY A 356 6.45 -23.06 6.16
C GLY A 356 5.30 -22.30 6.80
N ILE A 357 4.04 -22.72 6.60
CA ILE A 357 2.90 -22.39 7.47
C ILE A 357 2.38 -23.65 8.16
N GLY A 358 2.04 -23.53 9.44
CA GLY A 358 1.45 -24.60 10.24
C GLY A 358 0.67 -24.05 11.43
N VAL A 359 -0.07 -24.91 12.10
CA VAL A 359 -0.67 -24.61 13.41
C VAL A 359 0.17 -25.30 14.47
N LYS A 360 0.77 -24.54 15.36
CA LYS A 360 1.62 -25.05 16.43
C LYS A 360 0.79 -25.62 17.58
N GLN A 361 -0.15 -24.81 18.07
CA GLN A 361 -0.98 -25.14 19.21
C GLN A 361 -2.39 -24.59 19.03
N VAL A 362 -3.37 -25.24 19.65
CA VAL A 362 -4.76 -24.75 19.75
C VAL A 362 -5.29 -24.84 21.16
N ARG A 363 -6.30 -24.02 21.47
CA ARG A 363 -7.11 -24.10 22.68
C ARG A 363 -8.54 -23.66 22.39
N GLY A 364 -9.48 -23.95 23.27
CA GLY A 364 -10.84 -23.44 23.13
C GLY A 364 -11.83 -24.06 24.10
N LEU A 365 -13.11 -23.76 23.91
CA LEU A 365 -14.17 -24.27 24.78
C LEU A 365 -15.27 -24.96 23.96
N PRO A 366 -15.02 -26.21 23.51
CA PRO A 366 -15.99 -26.95 22.71
C PRO A 366 -17.31 -27.15 23.46
N LYS A 367 -18.42 -26.80 22.80
CA LYS A 367 -19.79 -26.95 23.30
C LYS A 367 -20.43 -28.19 22.70
N LEU A 368 -21.01 -29.03 23.55
CA LEU A 368 -21.60 -30.31 23.18
C LEU A 368 -23.13 -30.21 23.15
N TYR A 369 -23.72 -30.70 22.07
CA TYR A 369 -25.16 -30.66 21.81
C TYR A 369 -25.68 -32.05 21.45
N HIS A 370 -26.88 -32.35 21.90
CA HIS A 370 -27.63 -33.55 21.55
C HIS A 370 -29.07 -33.15 21.24
N ASP A 371 -29.62 -33.61 20.11
CA ASP A 371 -30.93 -33.21 19.60
C ASP A 371 -31.19 -31.68 19.56
N GLY A 372 -30.11 -30.91 19.36
CA GLY A 372 -30.14 -29.45 19.28
C GLY A 372 -30.07 -28.73 20.63
N GLU A 373 -30.07 -29.46 21.74
CA GLU A 373 -29.94 -28.91 23.10
C GLU A 373 -28.51 -29.08 23.62
N MET A 374 -27.97 -28.02 24.23
CA MET A 374 -26.62 -28.04 24.81
C MET A 374 -26.65 -28.82 26.13
N PHE A 375 -25.73 -29.78 26.30
CA PHE A 375 -25.67 -30.58 27.52
C PHE A 375 -24.34 -30.50 28.26
N GLY A 376 -23.28 -30.06 27.58
CA GLY A 376 -21.97 -29.95 28.21
C GLY A 376 -21.00 -29.05 27.46
N GLN A 377 -19.87 -28.80 28.09
CA GLN A 377 -18.76 -28.02 27.56
C GLN A 377 -17.44 -28.69 27.97
N VAL A 378 -16.53 -28.87 27.01
CA VAL A 378 -15.19 -29.40 27.25
C VAL A 378 -14.27 -28.24 27.63
N GLU A 379 -13.51 -28.37 28.70
CA GLU A 379 -12.63 -27.31 29.20
C GLU A 379 -11.19 -27.42 28.63
N VAL A 380 -11.02 -27.14 27.33
CA VAL A 380 -9.70 -27.16 26.67
C VAL A 380 -8.98 -25.81 26.89
N THR A 381 -8.66 -25.53 28.16
CA THR A 381 -8.10 -24.23 28.58
C THR A 381 -6.58 -24.12 28.41
N GLU A 382 -5.88 -25.26 28.36
CA GLU A 382 -4.44 -25.30 28.09
C GLU A 382 -4.17 -25.35 26.58
N TRP A 383 -2.94 -25.03 26.19
CA TRP A 383 -2.52 -25.12 24.78
C TRP A 383 -2.17 -26.56 24.43
N HIS A 384 -2.81 -27.12 23.40
CA HIS A 384 -2.55 -28.45 22.89
C HIS A 384 -1.70 -28.38 21.62
N GLU A 385 -0.58 -29.11 21.62
CA GLU A 385 0.29 -29.27 20.44
C GLU A 385 -0.46 -29.92 19.28
N CYS A 386 -0.23 -29.40 18.08
CA CYS A 386 -0.84 -29.88 16.85
C CYS A 386 0.21 -30.55 15.95
N THR A 387 -0.24 -31.52 15.15
CA THR A 387 0.53 -32.06 14.03
C THR A 387 -0.02 -31.55 12.72
N ASN A 388 0.88 -31.23 11.79
CA ASN A 388 0.57 -30.58 10.52
C ASN A 388 1.00 -31.46 9.36
N GLU A 389 0.15 -31.62 8.36
CA GLU A 389 0.52 -32.19 7.07
C GLU A 389 -0.27 -31.52 5.94
N PHE A 390 0.31 -31.45 4.75
CA PHE A 390 -0.44 -31.00 3.59
C PHE A 390 -1.05 -32.18 2.86
N VAL A 391 -2.35 -32.11 2.62
CA VAL A 391 -3.12 -33.10 1.85
C VAL A 391 -3.66 -32.46 0.58
N GLU A 392 -3.84 -33.26 -0.47
CA GLU A 392 -4.41 -32.81 -1.75
C GLU A 392 -5.68 -33.62 -2.04
N GLU A 393 -6.79 -32.93 -2.25
CA GLU A 393 -8.10 -33.51 -2.55
C GLU A 393 -8.71 -32.75 -3.74
N ASP A 394 -9.11 -33.49 -4.78
CA ASP A 394 -9.65 -32.93 -6.03
C ASP A 394 -8.80 -31.81 -6.69
N GLY A 395 -7.48 -31.87 -6.51
CA GLY A 395 -6.53 -30.88 -7.03
C GLY A 395 -6.47 -29.58 -6.21
N VAL A 396 -7.10 -29.56 -5.03
CA VAL A 396 -7.00 -28.49 -4.04
C VAL A 396 -6.15 -28.98 -2.87
N ARG A 397 -5.23 -28.14 -2.42
CA ARG A 397 -4.32 -28.48 -1.31
C ARG A 397 -4.82 -27.86 -0.01
N PHE A 398 -4.87 -28.66 1.04
CA PHE A 398 -5.31 -28.26 2.37
C PHE A 398 -4.19 -28.51 3.39
N LEU A 399 -4.10 -27.64 4.40
CA LEU A 399 -3.31 -27.89 5.60
C LEU A 399 -4.19 -28.68 6.57
N HIS A 400 -3.85 -29.97 6.73
CA HIS A 400 -4.46 -30.84 7.73
C HIS A 400 -3.77 -30.65 9.08
N VAL A 401 -4.57 -30.27 10.07
CA VAL A 401 -4.17 -30.02 11.45
C VAL A 401 -4.86 -31.04 12.34
N SER A 402 -4.08 -31.83 13.06
CA SER A 402 -4.58 -32.86 13.98
C SER A 402 -4.16 -32.55 15.41
N VAL A 403 -5.09 -32.67 16.35
CA VAL A 403 -4.85 -32.51 17.80
C VAL A 403 -5.57 -33.62 18.57
N SER A 404 -4.87 -34.23 19.52
CA SER A 404 -5.44 -35.26 20.40
C SER A 404 -5.76 -34.66 21.77
N LEU A 405 -7.04 -34.71 22.14
CA LEU A 405 -7.55 -34.35 23.45
C LEU A 405 -7.53 -35.60 24.34
N LYS A 406 -6.95 -35.48 25.55
CA LYS A 406 -6.76 -36.62 26.46
C LYS A 406 -7.25 -36.27 27.85
N GLU A 407 -8.25 -37.00 28.31
CA GLU A 407 -8.81 -36.86 29.65
C GLU A 407 -9.33 -35.45 29.95
N GLU A 408 -9.90 -34.76 28.95
CA GLU A 408 -10.41 -33.39 29.12
C GLU A 408 -11.70 -33.39 29.94
N ALA A 409 -11.77 -32.51 30.94
CA ALA A 409 -12.95 -32.42 31.79
C ALA A 409 -14.15 -31.86 31.02
N VAL A 410 -15.33 -32.45 31.25
CA VAL A 410 -16.59 -31.97 30.69
C VAL A 410 -17.47 -31.40 31.78
N THR A 411 -17.74 -30.10 31.69
CA THR A 411 -18.69 -29.41 32.54
C THR A 411 -20.09 -29.60 31.99
N ILE A 412 -20.94 -30.30 32.75
CA ILE A 412 -22.34 -30.56 32.39
C ILE A 412 -23.14 -29.26 32.58
N THR A 413 -23.76 -28.78 31.51
CA THR A 413 -24.57 -27.55 31.51
C THR A 413 -26.07 -27.83 31.65
N ASP A 414 -26.54 -28.99 31.17
CA ASP A 414 -27.90 -29.48 31.39
C ASP A 414 -27.88 -30.96 31.77
N SER A 415 -28.19 -31.25 33.03
CA SER A 415 -28.18 -32.60 33.58
C SER A 415 -29.26 -33.51 33.01
N ASN A 416 -30.38 -32.98 32.52
CA ASN A 416 -31.46 -33.80 31.97
C ASN A 416 -31.09 -34.30 30.58
N VAL A 417 -30.58 -33.42 29.72
CA VAL A 417 -30.10 -33.78 28.37
C VAL A 417 -28.91 -34.73 28.49
N PHE A 418 -27.97 -34.42 29.39
CA PHE A 418 -26.82 -35.28 29.64
C PHE A 418 -27.22 -36.68 30.16
N ALA A 419 -28.22 -36.79 31.03
CA ALA A 419 -28.70 -38.11 31.49
C ALA A 419 -29.25 -38.96 30.33
N GLY A 420 -29.89 -38.32 29.33
CA GLY A 420 -30.30 -38.96 28.09
C GLY A 420 -29.10 -39.51 27.31
N VAL A 421 -28.11 -38.65 27.05
CA VAL A 421 -26.86 -39.01 26.38
C VAL A 421 -26.15 -40.16 27.10
N ALA A 422 -25.94 -40.06 28.41
CA ALA A 422 -25.27 -41.09 29.21
C ALA A 422 -26.02 -42.43 29.14
N ASN A 423 -27.35 -42.42 29.17
CA ASN A 423 -28.15 -43.63 29.06
C ASN A 423 -28.01 -44.29 27.68
N GLU A 424 -28.02 -43.50 26.60
CA GLU A 424 -27.81 -44.00 25.24
C GLU A 424 -26.39 -44.52 25.01
N VAL A 425 -25.39 -43.88 25.60
CA VAL A 425 -24.00 -44.33 25.55
C VAL A 425 -23.83 -45.64 26.33
N LEU A 426 -24.31 -45.71 27.58
CA LEU A 426 -24.14 -46.86 28.46
C LEU A 426 -24.98 -48.08 28.05
N LEU A 427 -26.22 -47.89 27.58
CA LEU A 427 -27.13 -48.99 27.22
C LEU A 427 -27.22 -49.24 25.72
N GLY A 428 -27.12 -48.19 24.90
CA GLY A 428 -27.24 -48.24 23.44
C GLY A 428 -25.91 -48.36 22.71
N GLY A 429 -24.78 -48.31 23.42
CA GLY A 429 -23.43 -48.40 22.86
C GLY A 429 -22.97 -47.13 22.13
N GLY A 430 -23.68 -46.02 22.28
CA GLY A 430 -23.26 -44.71 21.75
C GLY A 430 -24.38 -43.89 21.10
N THR A 431 -24.18 -42.59 21.00
CA THR A 431 -25.13 -41.63 20.42
C THR A 431 -24.45 -40.58 19.56
N VAL A 432 -25.21 -39.81 18.76
CA VAL A 432 -24.65 -38.71 17.96
C VAL A 432 -24.66 -37.44 18.79
N VAL A 433 -23.51 -36.77 18.81
CA VAL A 433 -23.30 -35.49 19.47
C VAL A 433 -22.78 -34.50 18.44
N LYS A 434 -23.32 -33.29 18.52
CA LYS A 434 -22.86 -32.15 17.75
C LYS A 434 -21.93 -31.31 18.58
N VAL A 435 -20.77 -30.96 18.03
CA VAL A 435 -19.73 -30.16 18.69
C VAL A 435 -19.58 -28.84 17.96
N LYS A 436 -19.68 -27.74 18.71
CA LYS A 436 -19.42 -26.39 18.22
C LYS A 436 -18.29 -25.78 19.03
N SER A 437 -17.24 -25.28 18.39
CA SER A 437 -16.12 -24.67 19.08
C SER A 437 -15.66 -23.41 18.38
N ASP A 438 -15.27 -22.42 19.19
CA ASP A 438 -14.46 -21.29 18.76
C ASP A 438 -13.05 -21.58 19.30
N LEU A 439 -12.09 -21.76 18.40
CA LEU A 439 -10.71 -22.12 18.73
C LEU A 439 -9.79 -20.92 18.57
N ASP A 440 -8.89 -20.76 19.54
CA ASP A 440 -7.70 -19.92 19.36
C ASP A 440 -6.57 -20.81 18.85
N GLY A 441 -5.77 -20.31 17.93
CA GLY A 441 -4.65 -21.05 17.33
C GLY A 441 -3.37 -20.22 17.28
N VAL A 442 -2.24 -20.86 17.58
CA VAL A 442 -0.90 -20.31 17.31
C VAL A 442 -0.48 -20.80 15.92
N ILE A 443 -0.40 -19.89 14.95
CA ILE A 443 0.10 -20.17 13.62
C ILE A 443 1.62 -19.99 13.62
N GLU A 444 2.33 -21.03 13.19
CA GLU A 444 3.77 -21.00 12.97
C GLU A 444 4.04 -20.63 11.51
N THR A 445 4.98 -19.70 11.30
CA THR A 445 5.48 -19.37 9.96
C THR A 445 7.00 -19.22 9.93
N LEU A 446 7.61 -19.23 8.74
CA LEU A 446 9.04 -18.94 8.56
C LEU A 446 9.49 -17.59 9.17
N ILE A 447 8.57 -16.63 9.33
CA ILE A 447 8.87 -15.28 9.84
C ILE A 447 8.40 -15.07 11.28
N GLY A 448 8.00 -16.16 11.95
CA GLY A 448 7.60 -16.21 13.36
C GLY A 448 6.17 -16.68 13.59
N ASP A 449 5.83 -16.76 14.88
CA ASP A 449 4.54 -17.25 15.36
C ASP A 449 3.56 -16.09 15.58
N PHE A 450 2.27 -16.33 15.33
CA PHE A 450 1.21 -15.40 15.69
C PHE A 450 -0.09 -16.10 16.10
N GLU A 451 -0.83 -15.47 17.00
CA GLU A 451 -2.13 -15.97 17.47
C GLU A 451 -3.27 -15.49 16.57
N ILE A 452 -4.20 -16.40 16.27
CA ILE A 452 -5.51 -16.13 15.67
C ILE A 452 -6.58 -16.54 16.68
N ASP A 453 -7.65 -15.74 16.78
CA ASP A 453 -8.82 -16.08 17.61
C ASP A 453 -10.04 -16.43 16.76
N ASP A 454 -11.04 -16.99 17.42
CA ASP A 454 -12.39 -17.20 16.89
C ASP A 454 -12.42 -18.06 15.62
N ILE A 455 -11.55 -19.08 15.53
CA ILE A 455 -11.61 -20.08 14.46
C ILE A 455 -12.83 -20.96 14.73
N HIS A 456 -13.92 -20.70 13.99
CA HIS A 456 -15.18 -21.40 14.18
C HIS A 456 -15.16 -22.79 13.54
N VAL A 457 -15.50 -23.81 14.33
CA VAL A 457 -15.52 -25.22 13.94
C VAL A 457 -16.84 -25.87 14.40
N GLU A 458 -17.51 -26.57 13.50
CA GLU A 458 -18.77 -27.28 13.78
C GLU A 458 -18.76 -28.68 13.15
N ASN A 459 -18.95 -29.71 13.98
CA ASN A 459 -18.93 -31.11 13.57
C ASN A 459 -20.03 -31.93 14.24
N GLU A 460 -20.33 -33.09 13.67
CA GLU A 460 -21.13 -34.14 14.30
C GLU A 460 -20.30 -35.40 14.40
N SER A 461 -20.33 -36.08 15.55
CA SER A 461 -19.62 -37.33 15.77
C SER A 461 -20.41 -38.26 16.67
N ARG A 462 -20.14 -39.56 16.55
CA ARG A 462 -20.74 -40.58 17.41
C ARG A 462 -19.88 -40.73 18.66
N ILE A 463 -20.46 -40.47 19.82
CA ILE A 463 -19.81 -40.68 21.11
C ILE A 463 -20.08 -42.09 21.62
N GLU A 464 -19.03 -42.74 22.11
CA GLU A 464 -19.07 -44.10 22.65
C GLU A 464 -18.46 -44.16 24.07
N ILE A 465 -18.47 -45.33 24.71
CA ILE A 465 -17.82 -45.54 26.01
C ILE A 465 -16.32 -45.71 25.79
N GLY A 466 -15.50 -44.92 26.50
CA GLY A 466 -14.05 -45.11 26.57
C GLY A 466 -13.70 -46.40 27.30
N SER A 467 -12.79 -47.19 26.71
CA SER A 467 -12.31 -48.46 27.27
C SER A 467 -11.27 -48.27 28.35
#